data_AF-A0A2R6NA33-F1
#
_entry.id   AF-A0A2R6NA33-F1
#
_cell.length_a   1.000
_cell.length_b   1.000
_cell.length_c   1.000
_cell.angle_alpha   90.00
_cell.angle_beta   90.00
_cell.angle_gamma   90.00
#
_symmetry.space_group_name_H-M   'P 1'
#
loop_
_entity.id
_entity.type
_entity.pdbx_description
1 polymer ?
#
loop_
_entity_poly.entity_id
_entity_poly.type
_entity_poly.pdbx_seq_one_letter_code
_entity_poly.pdbx_strand_id
1 'polypeptide(L)'
;MGESGPETGFIDTYTGERFHPLDPEPATIRLEDIAQGLANTCRYSGQCRFFYSVGLHSLYVSEEVARDHGPLVQLYGLLHDASEAYLADVPGPVKNEFSDYQAAENRIQNAVWTAFDLSDPDETETTAVKEADVRLLHYEADTLIPTNDWTEAQDDVDYDLKVDSRSDIRERLVEPNLGG
;
A
#
# COMPACT_ATOMS: atom_id res chain seq x y z
N MET A 1 -26.01 12.10 -28.12
CA MET A 1 -25.17 10.89 -28.25
C MET A 1 -23.83 11.29 -27.66
N GLY A 2 -23.59 10.98 -26.39
CA GLY A 2 -22.30 11.25 -25.76
C GLY A 2 -21.30 10.24 -26.31
N GLU A 3 -20.17 10.72 -26.79
CA GLU A 3 -19.05 9.86 -27.18
C GLU A 3 -18.59 9.13 -25.90
N SER A 4 -18.80 7.82 -25.84
CA SER A 4 -18.12 6.98 -24.85
C SER A 4 -16.63 7.11 -25.13
N GLY A 5 -15.87 7.60 -24.14
CA GLY A 5 -14.40 7.60 -24.20
C GLY A 5 -13.85 6.20 -24.50
N PRO A 6 -12.56 6.07 -24.84
CA PRO A 6 -11.96 4.76 -25.07
C PRO A 6 -12.22 3.86 -23.87
N GLU A 7 -12.80 2.68 -24.12
CA GLU A 7 -13.08 1.67 -23.10
C GLU A 7 -11.76 1.31 -22.42
N THR A 8 -11.60 1.70 -21.16
CA THR A 8 -10.40 1.40 -20.39
C THR A 8 -10.37 -0.10 -20.10
N GLY A 9 -9.20 -0.73 -20.29
CA GLY A 9 -9.04 -2.16 -20.03
C GLY A 9 -9.31 -2.49 -18.56
N PHE A 10 -9.72 -3.73 -18.29
CA PHE A 10 -9.95 -4.25 -16.94
C PHE A 10 -9.02 -5.42 -16.62
N ILE A 11 -8.90 -5.72 -15.32
CA ILE A 11 -8.30 -6.93 -14.76
C ILE A 11 -9.35 -7.67 -13.93
N ASP A 12 -9.22 -9.00 -13.84
CA ASP A 12 -10.03 -9.81 -12.92
C ASP A 12 -9.34 -9.84 -11.55
N THR A 13 -10.09 -9.59 -10.48
CA THR A 13 -9.58 -9.57 -9.10
C THR A 13 -9.69 -10.94 -8.42
N TYR A 14 -9.17 -11.04 -7.20
CA TYR A 14 -9.15 -12.28 -6.41
C TYR A 14 -10.55 -12.78 -6.04
N THR A 15 -11.46 -11.86 -5.72
CA THR A 15 -12.86 -12.14 -5.44
C THR A 15 -13.69 -12.35 -6.72
N GLY A 16 -13.10 -12.12 -7.90
CA GLY A 16 -13.72 -12.31 -9.20
C GLY A 16 -14.43 -11.08 -9.77
N GLU A 17 -14.17 -9.89 -9.25
CA GLU A 17 -14.67 -8.62 -9.77
C GLU A 17 -13.87 -8.19 -11.02
N ARG A 18 -14.49 -7.40 -11.89
CA ARG A 18 -13.77 -6.71 -12.98
C ARG A 18 -13.39 -5.33 -12.51
N PHE A 19 -12.09 -5.08 -12.34
CA PHE A 19 -11.57 -3.80 -11.91
C PHE A 19 -10.94 -3.06 -13.08
N HIS A 20 -11.24 -1.76 -13.22
CA HIS A 20 -10.72 -0.89 -14.27
C HIS A 20 -9.66 0.07 -13.68
N PRO A 21 -8.35 -0.21 -13.75
CA PRO A 21 -7.34 0.58 -13.04
C PRO A 21 -7.24 2.05 -13.47
N LEU A 22 -7.66 2.38 -14.69
CA LEU A 22 -7.63 3.75 -15.20
C LEU A 22 -8.94 4.52 -14.95
N ASP A 23 -9.99 3.83 -14.54
CA ASP A 23 -11.32 4.36 -14.23
C ASP A 23 -11.96 3.57 -13.08
N PRO A 24 -11.41 3.65 -11.86
CA PRO A 24 -11.81 2.79 -10.75
C PRO A 24 -13.20 3.18 -10.22
N GLU A 25 -14.09 2.20 -10.11
CA GLU A 25 -15.40 2.37 -9.48
C GLU A 25 -15.33 1.94 -8.00
N PRO A 26 -15.61 2.83 -7.02
CA PRO A 26 -15.54 2.49 -5.59
C PRO A 26 -16.35 1.25 -5.20
N ALA A 27 -17.51 1.03 -5.85
CA ALA A 27 -18.38 -0.10 -5.58
C ALA A 27 -17.76 -1.48 -5.92
N THR A 28 -16.71 -1.51 -6.75
CA THR A 28 -16.00 -2.72 -7.17
C THR A 28 -14.80 -3.05 -6.28
N ILE A 29 -14.41 -2.14 -5.38
CA ILE A 29 -13.27 -2.35 -4.48
C ILE A 29 -13.68 -3.26 -3.33
N ARG A 30 -12.82 -4.25 -3.05
CA ARG A 30 -12.94 -5.19 -1.94
C ARG A 30 -11.64 -5.20 -1.14
N LEU A 31 -11.74 -5.29 0.19
CA LEU A 31 -10.56 -5.33 1.04
C LEU A 31 -9.75 -6.61 0.79
N GLU A 32 -10.43 -7.72 0.49
CA GLU A 32 -9.83 -9.01 0.16
C GLU A 32 -8.99 -8.95 -1.12
N ASP A 33 -9.41 -8.14 -2.10
CA ASP A 33 -8.67 -7.94 -3.34
C ASP A 33 -7.40 -7.10 -3.11
N ILE A 34 -7.53 -6.02 -2.32
CA ILE A 34 -6.38 -5.21 -1.90
C ILE A 34 -5.40 -6.09 -1.13
N ALA A 35 -5.86 -6.80 -0.11
CA ALA A 35 -5.03 -7.68 0.71
C ALA A 35 -4.33 -8.76 -0.12
N GLN A 36 -5.03 -9.38 -1.08
CA GLN A 36 -4.42 -10.37 -1.97
C GLN A 36 -3.36 -9.73 -2.87
N GLY A 37 -3.62 -8.56 -3.45
CA GLY A 37 -2.67 -7.84 -4.28
C GLY A 37 -1.41 -7.47 -3.50
N LEU A 38 -1.57 -6.72 -2.40
CA LEU A 38 -0.45 -6.25 -1.57
C LEU A 38 0.39 -7.40 -1.01
N ALA A 39 -0.23 -8.51 -0.57
CA ALA A 39 0.50 -9.68 -0.08
C ALA A 39 1.33 -10.40 -1.16
N ASN A 40 1.07 -10.15 -2.45
CA ASN A 40 1.81 -10.73 -3.58
C ASN A 40 2.73 -9.74 -4.30
N THR A 41 2.52 -8.43 -4.15
CA THR A 41 3.40 -7.39 -4.69
C THR A 41 4.68 -7.33 -3.86
N CYS A 42 5.82 -7.62 -4.50
CA CYS A 42 7.13 -7.57 -3.84
C CYS A 42 7.69 -6.15 -3.88
N ARG A 43 8.18 -5.65 -2.75
CA ARG A 43 8.86 -4.35 -2.67
C ARG A 43 10.23 -4.36 -3.35
N TYR A 44 10.78 -3.17 -3.55
CA TYR A 44 12.12 -2.94 -4.10
C TYR A 44 12.32 -3.61 -5.47
N SER A 45 11.23 -3.69 -6.27
CA SER A 45 11.22 -4.42 -7.55
C SER A 45 11.75 -5.86 -7.43
N GLY A 46 11.56 -6.50 -6.28
CA GLY A 46 11.99 -7.87 -6.03
C GLY A 46 13.49 -8.07 -5.83
N GLN A 47 14.28 -7.02 -5.61
CA GLN A 47 15.72 -7.11 -5.35
C GLN A 47 16.08 -7.46 -3.89
N CYS A 48 15.08 -7.79 -3.08
CA CYS A 48 15.24 -8.17 -1.69
C CYS A 48 15.98 -9.51 -1.53
N ARG A 49 16.77 -9.65 -0.45
CA ARG A 49 17.42 -10.93 -0.05
C ARG A 49 16.42 -12.08 0.16
N PHE A 50 15.18 -11.76 0.50
CA PHE A 50 14.04 -12.68 0.61
C PHE A 50 12.77 -11.90 0.26
N PHE A 51 11.70 -12.61 -0.11
CA PHE A 51 10.45 -11.98 -0.50
C PHE A 51 9.91 -11.09 0.64
N TYR A 52 9.65 -9.82 0.31
CA TYR A 52 9.12 -8.84 1.24
C TYR A 52 8.02 -8.08 0.51
N SER A 53 6.78 -8.22 0.98
CA SER A 53 5.61 -7.72 0.26
C SER A 53 5.22 -6.32 0.70
N VAL A 54 4.55 -5.59 -0.19
CA VAL A 54 3.88 -4.33 0.14
C VAL A 54 2.89 -4.53 1.28
N GLY A 55 2.18 -5.67 1.32
CA GLY A 55 1.24 -5.96 2.39
C GLY A 55 1.86 -6.03 3.78
N LEU A 56 3.06 -6.61 3.89
CA LEU A 56 3.78 -6.67 5.17
C LEU A 56 4.28 -5.27 5.60
N HIS A 57 4.77 -4.50 4.63
CA HIS A 57 5.12 -3.10 4.85
C HIS A 57 3.93 -2.29 5.34
N SER A 58 2.76 -2.37 4.69
CA SER A 58 1.56 -1.64 5.10
C SER A 58 1.08 -2.03 6.50
N LEU A 59 1.22 -3.30 6.90
CA LEU A 59 0.94 -3.73 8.28
C LEU A 59 1.87 -3.04 9.28
N TYR A 60 3.17 -2.96 9.01
CA TYR A 60 4.11 -2.28 9.90
C TYR A 60 3.94 -0.76 9.90
N VAL A 61 3.59 -0.14 8.77
CA VAL A 61 3.23 1.29 8.74
C VAL A 61 2.01 1.55 9.62
N SER A 62 1.00 0.69 9.53
CA SER A 62 -0.17 0.74 10.41
C SER A 62 0.22 0.61 11.89
N GLU A 63 1.05 -0.37 12.24
CA GLU A 63 1.54 -0.58 13.62
C GLU A 63 2.40 0.58 14.14
N GLU A 64 3.25 1.19 13.30
CA GLU A 64 4.09 2.32 13.69
C GLU A 64 3.25 3.58 13.95
N VAL A 65 2.30 3.89 13.07
CA VAL A 65 1.39 5.04 13.23
C VAL A 65 0.53 4.89 14.49
N ALA A 66 0.11 3.66 14.82
CA ALA A 66 -0.72 3.38 16.00
C ALA A 66 -0.03 3.68 17.34
N ARG A 67 1.29 3.87 17.37
CA ARG A 67 2.03 4.23 18.59
C ARG A 67 1.65 5.61 19.12
N ASP A 68 1.39 6.55 18.22
CA ASP A 68 1.15 7.96 18.55
C ASP A 68 -0.21 8.49 18.06
N HIS A 69 -0.93 7.72 17.24
CA HIS A 69 -2.18 8.14 16.61
C HIS A 69 -3.34 7.15 16.83
N GLY A 70 -4.57 7.62 16.60
CA GLY A 70 -5.78 6.82 16.79
C GLY A 70 -6.11 5.89 15.60
N PRO A 71 -7.19 5.09 15.72
CA PRO A 71 -7.55 4.04 14.75
C PRO A 71 -7.76 4.53 13.31
N LEU A 72 -8.22 5.77 13.13
CA LEU A 72 -8.41 6.34 11.79
C LEU A 72 -7.07 6.52 11.06
N VAL A 73 -6.06 7.08 11.74
CA VAL A 73 -4.73 7.28 11.14
C VAL A 73 -4.02 5.95 10.94
N GLN A 74 -4.24 5.00 11.87
CA GLN A 74 -3.78 3.62 11.71
C GLN A 74 -4.35 2.97 10.44
N LEU A 75 -5.62 3.22 10.11
CA LEU A 75 -6.27 2.73 8.90
C LEU A 75 -5.73 3.42 7.63
N TYR A 76 -5.45 4.73 7.68
CA TYR A 76 -4.73 5.38 6.58
C TYR A 76 -3.35 4.76 6.37
N GLY A 77 -2.60 4.47 7.43
CA GLY A 77 -1.33 3.76 7.34
C GLY A 77 -1.46 2.35 6.76
N LEU A 78 -2.52 1.62 7.10
CA LEU A 78 -2.78 0.29 6.55
C LEU A 78 -3.08 0.31 5.04
N LEU A 79 -3.76 1.35 4.57
CA LEU A 79 -4.28 1.44 3.20
C LEU A 79 -3.50 2.42 2.31
N HIS A 80 -2.38 3.00 2.78
CA HIS A 80 -1.68 4.06 2.05
C HIS A 80 -1.18 3.62 0.67
N ASP A 81 -0.76 2.35 0.54
CA ASP A 81 -0.31 1.72 -0.71
C ASP A 81 -1.40 0.88 -1.40
N ALA A 82 -2.68 1.03 -1.02
CA ALA A 82 -3.76 0.18 -1.54
C ALA A 82 -3.87 0.19 -3.08
N SER A 83 -3.51 1.30 -3.73
CA SER A 83 -3.49 1.39 -5.19
C SER A 83 -2.51 0.42 -5.86
N GLU A 84 -1.43 0.02 -5.18
CA GLU A 84 -0.41 -0.91 -5.70
C GLU A 84 -0.94 -2.33 -5.86
N ALA A 85 -2.05 -2.68 -5.18
CA ALA A 85 -2.73 -3.95 -5.40
C ALA A 85 -3.23 -4.11 -6.85
N TYR A 86 -3.46 -2.99 -7.55
CA TYR A 86 -4.01 -2.97 -8.90
C TYR A 86 -3.02 -2.45 -9.96
N LEU A 87 -1.98 -1.71 -9.57
CA LEU A 87 -1.00 -1.10 -10.49
C LEU A 87 0.44 -1.64 -10.36
N ALA A 88 0.73 -2.42 -9.31
CA ALA A 88 2.06 -2.85 -8.85
C ALA A 88 2.87 -1.78 -8.11
N ASP A 89 3.92 -2.22 -7.39
CA ASP A 89 4.92 -1.35 -6.77
C ASP A 89 5.92 -0.86 -7.83
N VAL A 90 5.89 0.45 -8.10
CA VAL A 90 6.83 1.11 -9.02
C VAL A 90 7.81 1.94 -8.21
N PRO A 91 9.14 1.70 -8.34
CA PRO A 91 10.15 2.43 -7.59
C PRO A 91 10.01 3.95 -7.73
N GLY A 92 10.13 4.66 -6.61
CA GLY A 92 10.03 6.11 -6.53
C GLY A 92 10.77 6.89 -7.64
N PRO A 93 12.05 6.59 -7.95
CA PRO A 93 12.78 7.28 -9.01
C PRO A 93 12.15 7.15 -10.40
N VAL A 94 11.49 6.02 -10.67
CA VAL A 94 10.78 5.78 -11.94
C VAL A 94 9.42 6.47 -11.88
N LYS A 95 8.67 6.28 -10.79
CA LYS A 95 7.33 6.86 -10.57
C LYS A 95 7.30 8.38 -10.78
N ASN A 96 8.33 9.09 -10.34
CA ASN A 96 8.46 10.54 -10.49
C ASN A 96 8.50 11.02 -11.95
N GLU A 97 8.88 10.16 -12.90
CA GLU A 97 8.96 10.47 -14.32
C GLU A 97 7.64 10.18 -15.08
N PHE A 98 6.65 9.54 -14.43
CA PHE A 98 5.39 9.13 -15.05
C PHE A 98 4.17 9.78 -14.37
N SER A 99 3.82 11.00 -14.81
CA SER A 99 2.67 11.75 -14.27
C SER A 99 1.34 11.01 -14.44
N ASP A 100 1.15 10.29 -15.56
CA ASP A 100 -0.09 9.56 -15.81
C ASP A 100 -0.25 8.36 -14.87
N TYR A 101 0.86 7.75 -14.46
CA TYR A 101 0.87 6.67 -13.47
C TYR A 101 0.47 7.18 -12.09
N GLN A 102 1.08 8.29 -11.64
CA GLN A 102 0.70 8.95 -10.39
C GLN A 102 -0.76 9.39 -10.39
N ALA A 103 -1.27 9.87 -11.53
CA ALA A 103 -2.68 10.23 -11.67
C ALA A 103 -3.61 9.01 -11.59
N ALA A 104 -3.19 7.84 -12.06
CA ALA A 104 -3.95 6.60 -11.93
C ALA A 104 -3.96 6.10 -10.48
N GLU A 105 -2.81 6.06 -9.80
CA GLU A 105 -2.73 5.71 -8.37
C GLU A 105 -3.61 6.60 -7.51
N ASN A 106 -3.56 7.92 -7.71
CA ASN A 106 -4.39 8.87 -6.97
C ASN A 106 -5.89 8.62 -7.19
N ARG A 107 -6.31 8.27 -8.42
CA ARG A 107 -7.72 7.92 -8.69
C ARG A 107 -8.12 6.66 -7.94
N ILE A 108 -7.28 5.63 -7.96
CA ILE A 108 -7.54 4.38 -7.24
C ILE A 108 -7.58 4.64 -5.74
N GLN A 109 -6.64 5.41 -5.20
CA GLN A 109 -6.58 5.71 -3.78
C GLN A 109 -7.83 6.48 -3.30
N ASN A 110 -8.30 7.47 -4.06
CA ASN A 110 -9.55 8.16 -3.77
C ASN A 110 -10.77 7.22 -3.84
N ALA A 111 -10.77 6.28 -4.80
CA ALA A 111 -11.82 5.27 -4.89
C ALA A 111 -11.78 4.30 -3.69
N VAL A 112 -10.59 3.97 -3.18
CA VAL A 112 -10.39 3.18 -1.95
C VAL A 112 -10.96 3.92 -0.74
N TRP A 113 -10.65 5.21 -0.56
CA TRP A 113 -11.25 6.03 0.51
C TRP A 113 -12.76 6.03 0.45
N THR A 114 -13.32 6.24 -0.74
CA THR A 114 -14.77 6.22 -0.95
C THR A 114 -15.38 4.85 -0.67
N ALA A 115 -14.73 3.75 -1.07
CA ALA A 115 -15.24 2.38 -0.89
C ALA A 115 -15.34 1.97 0.59
N PHE A 116 -14.51 2.55 1.45
CA PHE A 116 -14.46 2.25 2.88
C PHE A 116 -15.03 3.37 3.76
N ASP A 117 -15.79 4.30 3.17
CA ASP A 117 -16.40 5.45 3.87
C ASP A 117 -15.37 6.29 4.66
N LEU A 118 -14.14 6.40 4.15
CA LEU A 118 -13.08 7.21 4.72
C LEU A 118 -13.06 8.60 4.10
N SER A 119 -12.87 9.62 4.93
CA SER A 119 -12.51 10.96 4.45
C SER A 119 -11.08 10.96 3.91
N ASP A 120 -10.76 11.98 3.11
CA ASP A 120 -9.35 12.24 2.80
C ASP A 120 -8.59 12.59 4.10
N PRO A 121 -7.36 12.07 4.31
CA PRO A 121 -6.55 12.41 5.47
C PRO A 121 -6.21 13.90 5.47
N ASP A 122 -6.19 14.51 6.65
CA ASP A 122 -5.70 15.88 6.79
C ASP A 122 -4.16 15.95 6.69
N GLU A 123 -3.59 17.15 6.76
CA GLU A 123 -2.14 17.36 6.65
C GLU A 123 -1.35 16.66 7.78
N THR A 124 -1.92 16.60 8.98
CA THR A 124 -1.28 15.95 10.14
C THR A 124 -1.29 14.44 9.95
N GLU A 125 -2.42 13.88 9.55
CA GLU A 125 -2.59 12.45 9.30
C GLU A 125 -1.72 11.99 8.12
N THR A 126 -1.70 12.77 7.04
CA THR A 126 -0.83 12.51 5.87
C THR A 126 0.64 12.54 6.26
N THR A 127 1.05 13.50 7.09
CA THR A 127 2.44 13.61 7.55
C THR A 127 2.83 12.41 8.41
N ALA A 128 1.97 12.02 9.36
CA ALA A 128 2.22 10.87 10.24
C ALA A 128 2.43 9.57 9.45
N VAL A 129 1.56 9.28 8.48
CA VAL A 129 1.68 8.08 7.63
C VAL A 129 2.96 8.14 6.79
N LYS A 130 3.29 9.29 6.21
CA LYS A 130 4.49 9.46 5.39
C LYS A 130 5.78 9.31 6.19
N GLU A 131 5.82 9.84 7.42
CA GLU A 131 6.97 9.69 8.31
C GLU A 131 7.18 8.21 8.69
N ALA A 132 6.10 7.49 8.99
CA ALA A 132 6.15 6.05 9.28
C ALA A 132 6.60 5.23 8.06
N ASP A 133 6.04 5.50 6.86
CA ASP A 133 6.44 4.84 5.60
C ASP A 133 7.93 5.03 5.30
N VAL A 134 8.43 6.27 5.29
CA VAL A 134 9.85 6.57 5.02
C VAL A 134 10.76 5.92 6.04
N ARG A 135 10.37 5.97 7.32
CA ARG A 135 11.14 5.35 8.39
C ARG A 135 11.24 3.83 8.19
N LEU A 136 10.14 3.18 7.87
CA LEU A 136 10.12 1.74 7.62
C LEU A 136 10.85 1.36 6.34
N LEU A 137 10.74 2.15 5.27
CA LEU A 137 11.50 1.97 4.05
C LEU A 137 13.02 1.90 4.33
N HIS A 138 13.53 2.76 5.22
CA HIS A 138 14.94 2.75 5.62
C HIS A 138 15.30 1.52 6.45
N TYR A 139 14.49 1.21 7.47
CA TYR A 139 14.68 0.04 8.33
C TYR A 139 14.69 -1.28 7.54
N GLU A 140 13.70 -1.44 6.65
CA GLU A 140 13.54 -2.59 5.78
C GLU A 140 14.74 -2.77 4.86
N ALA A 141 15.20 -1.68 4.23
CA ALA A 141 16.30 -1.72 3.28
C ALA A 141 17.62 -2.19 3.92
N ASP A 142 17.88 -1.85 5.19
CA ASP A 142 19.07 -2.32 5.92
C ASP A 142 19.14 -3.84 6.05
N THR A 143 17.98 -4.48 6.20
CA THR A 143 17.90 -5.94 6.28
C THR A 143 17.80 -6.59 4.90
N LEU A 144 17.09 -5.96 3.96
CA LEU A 144 16.68 -6.57 2.69
C LEU A 144 17.67 -6.33 1.55
N ILE A 145 18.41 -5.22 1.56
CA ILE A 145 19.24 -4.78 0.45
C ILE A 145 20.72 -4.78 0.89
N PRO A 146 21.62 -5.53 0.22
CA PRO A 146 23.03 -5.58 0.62
C PRO A 146 23.80 -4.26 0.54
N THR A 147 23.33 -3.30 -0.26
CA THR A 147 23.97 -2.00 -0.45
C THR A 147 22.90 -0.93 -0.52
N ASN A 148 22.86 -0.11 0.52
CA ASN A 148 21.77 0.81 0.86
C ASN A 148 22.34 2.12 1.43
N ASP A 149 23.35 2.70 0.76
CA ASP A 149 24.00 3.96 1.20
C ASP A 149 23.10 5.20 1.18
N TRP A 150 21.87 5.05 0.66
CA TRP A 150 20.81 6.04 0.66
C TRP A 150 19.91 6.00 1.92
N THR A 151 20.05 4.99 2.80
CA THR A 151 19.21 4.84 4.00
C THR A 151 19.84 5.46 5.24
N GLU A 152 19.01 5.88 6.17
CA GLU A 152 19.42 6.28 7.53
C GLU A 152 19.07 5.18 8.54
N ALA A 153 19.99 4.86 9.45
CA ALA A 153 19.79 3.80 10.45
C ALA A 153 18.59 4.11 11.38
N GLN A 154 17.80 3.08 11.67
CA GLN A 154 16.59 3.15 12.50
C GLN A 154 16.74 2.22 13.72
N ASP A 155 17.52 2.65 14.72
CA ASP A 155 17.96 1.80 15.84
C ASP A 155 16.84 1.46 16.87
N ASP A 156 15.71 2.16 16.80
CA ASP A 156 14.58 2.03 17.72
C ASP A 156 13.37 1.30 17.10
N VAL A 157 13.56 0.73 15.91
CA VAL A 157 12.57 -0.10 15.20
C VAL A 157 13.02 -1.57 15.27
N ASP A 158 12.10 -2.47 15.63
CA ASP A 158 12.38 -3.90 15.76
C ASP A 158 11.16 -4.73 15.32
N TYR A 159 10.97 -4.82 13.99
CA TYR A 159 9.92 -5.62 13.36
C TYR A 159 10.48 -6.92 12.78
N ASP A 160 9.70 -8.00 12.85
CA ASP A 160 10.13 -9.29 12.32
C ASP A 160 9.89 -9.42 10.80
N LEU A 161 10.85 -8.92 10.02
CA LEU A 161 10.74 -8.85 8.56
C LEU A 161 10.61 -10.21 7.84
N LYS A 162 10.72 -11.37 8.53
CA LYS A 162 10.88 -12.69 7.89
C LYS A 162 9.75 -13.68 8.10
N VAL A 163 8.75 -13.39 8.91
CA VAL A 163 7.96 -14.47 9.53
C VAL A 163 6.65 -14.84 8.84
N ASP A 164 6.10 -14.00 7.96
CA ASP A 164 4.73 -14.27 7.48
C ASP A 164 4.66 -14.87 6.07
N SER A 165 3.81 -15.88 5.90
CA SER A 165 3.42 -16.33 4.57
C SER A 165 2.50 -15.29 3.91
N ARG A 166 2.40 -15.32 2.58
CA ARG A 166 1.48 -14.43 1.84
C ARG A 166 0.02 -14.57 2.29
N SER A 167 -0.37 -15.78 2.69
CA SER A 167 -1.72 -16.02 3.22
C SER A 167 -1.90 -15.35 4.59
N ASP A 168 -0.89 -15.44 5.46
CA ASP A 168 -0.93 -14.82 6.79
C ASP A 168 -0.98 -13.29 6.68
N ILE A 169 -0.18 -12.71 5.78
CA ILE A 169 -0.18 -11.26 5.51
C ILE A 169 -1.56 -10.81 5.03
N ARG A 170 -2.15 -11.53 4.06
CA ARG A 170 -3.50 -11.22 3.57
C ARG A 170 -4.53 -11.28 4.69
N GLU A 171 -4.50 -12.33 5.52
CA GLU A 171 -5.44 -12.50 6.63
C GLU A 171 -5.31 -11.34 7.64
N ARG A 172 -4.08 -10.94 7.98
CA ARG A 172 -3.82 -9.77 8.85
C ARG A 172 -4.28 -8.43 8.24
N LEU A 173 -4.23 -8.27 6.92
CA LEU A 173 -4.73 -7.07 6.24
C LEU A 173 -6.27 -6.99 6.25
N VAL A 174 -6.96 -8.13 6.18
CA VAL A 174 -8.43 -8.19 6.22
C VAL A 174 -8.96 -8.05 7.65
N GLU A 175 -8.23 -8.58 8.63
CA GLU A 175 -8.57 -8.51 10.06
C GLU A 175 -7.47 -7.76 10.85
N PRO A 176 -7.24 -6.46 10.58
CA PRO A 176 -6.18 -5.71 11.24
C PRO A 176 -6.51 -5.48 12.72
N ASN A 177 -5.49 -5.59 13.57
CA ASN A 177 -5.62 -5.25 14.98
C ASN A 177 -5.58 -3.73 15.17
N LEU A 178 -6.73 -3.07 15.00
CA LEU A 178 -6.83 -1.61 15.02
C LEU A 178 -6.93 -0.98 16.43
N GLY A 179 -6.50 -1.68 17.49
CA GLY A 179 -6.42 -1.14 18.86
C GLY A 179 -7.73 -0.51 19.37
N GLY A 180 -8.53 -1.28 20.10
CA GLY A 180 -9.77 -0.78 20.74
C GLY A 180 -9.53 0.23 21.86
#